data_AF-A0A3C0B3T8-F1
#
_entry.id   AF-A0A3C0B3T8-F1
#
_cell.length_a   1.000
_cell.length_b   1.000
_cell.length_c   1.000
_cell.angle_alpha   90.00
_cell.angle_beta   90.00
_cell.angle_gamma   90.00
#
_symmetry.space_group_name_H-M   'P 1'
#
loop_
_entity.id
_entity.type
_entity.pdbx_description
1 polymer ?
#
loop_
_entity_poly.entity_id
_entity_poly.type
_entity_poly.pdbx_seq_one_letter_code
_entity_poly.pdbx_strand_id
1 'polypeptide(L)'
;MMKNNIAFIAFMFLFSCQQKENKPNQDQLLKNQIQLWKKELLLNGEVGNPCQENIDKWSIENPERFYGLPKDSIKIKSFDANQDKTNDILLYFPAGDCCSCTIGINEASDYLKLIYSNGNEFLSNDNLREKIASKIEGEYYVQTNTDVERAIFSITNFDTEISGTYKLWTLEDPDCCASVEGTFKYNPFTFKIQITHQNVK
;
A
#
# COMPACT_ATOMS: atom_id res chain seq x y z
N MET A 1 -20.42 -59.52 -61.38
CA MET A 1 -20.52 -59.32 -59.92
C MET A 1 -20.00 -57.93 -59.57
N MET A 2 -20.44 -57.40 -58.43
CA MET A 2 -20.75 -56.00 -58.14
C MET A 2 -19.59 -54.98 -58.17
N LYS A 3 -19.98 -53.74 -58.50
CA LYS A 3 -19.29 -52.46 -58.26
C LYS A 3 -18.83 -52.34 -56.80
N ASN A 4 -17.79 -51.54 -56.54
CA ASN A 4 -17.87 -50.52 -55.48
C ASN A 4 -16.83 -49.40 -55.63
N ASN A 5 -17.36 -48.18 -55.68
CA ASN A 5 -16.67 -46.91 -55.46
C ASN A 5 -16.22 -46.81 -54.00
N ILE A 6 -15.02 -46.29 -53.74
CA ILE A 6 -14.73 -45.61 -52.47
C ILE A 6 -13.87 -44.38 -52.76
N ALA A 7 -14.52 -43.23 -52.83
CA ALA A 7 -13.91 -41.94 -52.56
C ALA A 7 -13.72 -41.81 -51.04
N PHE A 8 -12.54 -41.38 -50.60
CA PHE A 8 -12.35 -40.88 -49.23
C PHE A 8 -11.58 -39.56 -49.29
N ILE A 9 -12.36 -38.49 -49.39
CA ILE A 9 -11.91 -37.12 -49.11
C ILE A 9 -11.93 -37.01 -47.58
N ALA A 10 -10.76 -37.12 -46.95
CA ALA A 10 -10.57 -36.72 -45.56
C ALA A 10 -10.14 -35.25 -45.56
N PHE A 11 -11.13 -34.35 -45.62
CA PHE A 11 -10.94 -32.94 -45.30
C PHE A 11 -10.73 -32.87 -43.79
N MET A 12 -9.46 -32.90 -43.35
CA MET A 12 -9.11 -32.60 -41.96
C MET A 12 -9.56 -31.16 -41.70
N PHE A 13 -10.68 -31.03 -40.99
CA PHE A 13 -11.08 -29.79 -40.36
C PHE A 13 -9.93 -29.36 -39.45
N LEU A 14 -9.20 -28.34 -39.90
CA LEU A 14 -8.38 -27.50 -39.06
C LEU A 14 -9.34 -26.82 -38.06
N PHE A 15 -9.64 -27.51 -36.97
CA PHE A 15 -10.10 -26.88 -35.74
C PHE A 15 -8.93 -26.02 -35.24
N SER A 16 -8.80 -24.85 -35.83
CA SER A 16 -8.13 -23.72 -35.20
C SER A 16 -8.94 -23.40 -33.95
N CYS A 17 -8.60 -24.05 -32.83
CA CYS A 17 -8.87 -23.48 -31.52
C CYS A 17 -8.11 -22.17 -31.46
N GLN A 18 -8.74 -21.09 -31.92
CA GLN A 18 -8.42 -19.76 -31.44
C GLN A 18 -8.80 -19.76 -29.96
N GLN A 19 -7.87 -20.21 -29.12
CA GLN A 19 -7.88 -19.88 -27.71
C GLN A 19 -7.80 -18.36 -27.67
N LYS A 20 -8.96 -17.70 -27.58
CA LYS A 20 -9.03 -16.33 -27.12
C LYS A 20 -8.45 -16.39 -25.72
N GLU A 21 -7.19 -15.99 -25.59
CA GLU A 21 -6.64 -15.60 -24.29
C GLU A 21 -7.58 -14.52 -23.76
N ASN A 22 -8.47 -14.92 -22.85
CA ASN A 22 -9.22 -13.98 -22.05
C ASN A 22 -8.17 -13.28 -21.19
N LYS A 23 -7.61 -12.17 -21.70
CA LYS A 23 -6.79 -11.28 -20.87
C LYS A 23 -7.63 -10.97 -19.64
N PRO A 24 -7.16 -11.31 -18.43
CA PRO A 24 -7.90 -11.03 -17.22
C PRO A 24 -8.23 -9.54 -17.19
N ASN A 25 -9.50 -9.22 -16.90
CA ASN A 25 -9.93 -7.83 -16.75
C ASN A 25 -9.05 -7.17 -15.67
N GLN A 26 -8.35 -6.10 -16.01
CA GLN A 26 -7.44 -5.40 -15.09
C GLN A 26 -8.15 -4.98 -13.80
N ASP A 27 -9.43 -4.60 -13.90
CA ASP A 27 -10.27 -4.27 -12.74
C ASP A 27 -10.45 -5.47 -11.79
N GLN A 28 -10.56 -6.68 -12.33
CA GLN A 28 -10.72 -7.89 -11.53
C GLN A 28 -9.41 -8.25 -10.84
N LEU A 29 -8.27 -8.09 -11.52
CA LEU A 29 -6.96 -8.29 -10.93
C LEU A 29 -6.72 -7.31 -9.78
N LEU A 30 -7.04 -6.03 -9.96
CA LEU A 30 -6.91 -5.02 -8.93
C LEU A 30 -7.81 -5.31 -7.71
N LYS A 31 -9.07 -5.71 -7.94
CA LYS A 31 -9.97 -6.13 -6.85
C LYS A 31 -9.38 -7.31 -6.08
N ASN A 32 -8.83 -8.31 -6.77
CA ASN A 32 -8.21 -9.45 -6.13
C ASN A 32 -6.98 -9.03 -5.29
N GLN A 33 -6.13 -8.14 -5.81
CA GLN A 33 -4.97 -7.61 -5.08
C GLN A 33 -5.38 -6.86 -3.81
N ILE A 34 -6.44 -6.05 -3.87
CA ILE A 34 -6.99 -5.35 -2.70
C ILE A 34 -7.47 -6.35 -1.64
N GLN A 35 -8.18 -7.42 -2.04
CA GLN A 35 -8.66 -8.43 -1.08
C GLN A 35 -7.52 -9.24 -0.48
N LEU A 36 -6.49 -9.57 -1.27
CA LEU A 36 -5.28 -10.23 -0.78
C LEU A 36 -4.57 -9.36 0.24
N TRP A 37 -4.35 -8.09 -0.06
CA TRP A 37 -3.70 -7.17 0.86
C TRP A 37 -4.48 -7.00 2.18
N LYS A 38 -5.80 -6.84 2.12
CA LYS A 38 -6.65 -6.82 3.33
C LYS A 38 -6.46 -8.07 4.19
N LYS A 39 -6.37 -9.23 3.55
CA LYS A 39 -6.16 -10.51 4.25
C LYS A 39 -4.76 -10.61 4.85
N GLU A 40 -3.73 -10.15 4.14
CA GLU A 40 -2.34 -10.09 4.63
C GLU A 40 -2.25 -9.23 5.90
N LEU A 41 -2.80 -8.01 5.88
CA LEU A 41 -2.80 -7.10 7.03
C LEU A 41 -3.45 -7.73 8.28
N LEU A 42 -4.55 -8.46 8.09
CA LEU A 42 -5.25 -9.18 9.17
C LEU A 42 -4.43 -10.36 9.70
N LEU A 43 -3.85 -11.17 8.81
CA LEU A 43 -3.09 -12.36 9.19
C LEU A 43 -1.75 -12.01 9.87
N ASN A 44 -1.11 -10.94 9.40
CA ASN A 44 0.12 -10.41 10.00
C ASN A 44 -0.16 -9.68 11.33
N GLY A 45 -1.43 -9.36 11.60
CA GLY A 45 -1.83 -8.69 12.82
C GLY A 45 -1.50 -7.19 12.85
N GLU A 46 -1.23 -6.62 11.68
CA GLU A 46 -1.00 -5.17 11.51
C GLU A 46 -2.29 -4.38 11.79
N VAL A 47 -3.43 -4.97 11.45
CA VAL A 47 -4.78 -4.45 11.78
C VAL A 47 -5.66 -5.56 12.36
N GLY A 48 -6.64 -5.16 13.16
CA GLY A 48 -7.73 -6.02 13.62
C GLY A 48 -8.88 -6.12 12.63
N ASN A 49 -9.96 -6.76 13.06
CA ASN A 49 -11.15 -6.93 12.24
C ASN A 49 -11.68 -5.60 11.68
N PRO A 50 -12.48 -5.62 10.60
CA PRO A 50 -13.05 -4.40 10.04
C PRO A 50 -13.72 -3.50 11.08
N CYS A 51 -13.49 -2.20 10.92
CA CYS A 51 -14.11 -1.11 11.65
C CYS A 51 -15.62 -1.32 11.87
N GLN A 52 -16.05 -1.14 13.12
CA GLN A 52 -17.47 -1.10 13.49
C GLN A 52 -17.87 0.34 13.88
N GLU A 53 -19.15 0.66 13.73
CA GLU A 53 -19.69 1.97 14.16
C GLU A 53 -19.53 2.18 15.67
N ASN A 54 -19.58 1.10 16.45
CA ASN A 54 -19.31 1.13 17.88
C ASN A 54 -17.84 0.75 18.15
N ILE A 55 -16.99 1.77 18.31
CA ILE A 55 -15.55 1.62 18.54
C ILE A 55 -15.25 0.94 19.89
N ASP A 56 -16.05 1.22 20.94
CA ASP A 56 -15.86 0.59 22.25
C ASP A 56 -16.08 -0.92 22.17
N LYS A 57 -17.15 -1.33 21.48
CA LYS A 57 -17.43 -2.74 21.20
C LYS A 57 -16.31 -3.37 20.37
N TRP A 58 -15.87 -2.70 19.31
CA TRP A 58 -14.77 -3.18 18.48
C TRP A 58 -13.49 -3.39 19.30
N SER A 59 -13.18 -2.47 20.20
CA SER A 59 -11.98 -2.52 21.06
C SER A 59 -12.05 -3.68 22.06
N ILE A 60 -13.23 -4.00 22.59
CA ILE A 60 -13.45 -5.18 23.46
C ILE A 60 -13.27 -6.49 22.66
N GLU A 61 -13.71 -6.52 21.41
CA GLU A 61 -13.63 -7.70 20.54
C GLU A 61 -12.22 -7.90 19.94
N ASN A 62 -11.39 -6.86 19.90
CA ASN A 62 -10.03 -6.89 19.33
C ASN A 62 -9.01 -6.28 20.32
N PRO A 63 -8.89 -6.81 21.54
CA PRO A 63 -8.08 -6.19 22.61
C PRO A 63 -6.58 -6.15 22.31
N GLU A 64 -6.09 -7.01 21.41
CA GLU A 64 -4.69 -7.09 20.99
C GLU A 64 -4.37 -6.20 19.78
N ARG A 65 -5.36 -5.47 19.25
CA ARG A 65 -5.23 -4.68 18.02
C ARG A 65 -5.42 -3.21 18.31
N PHE A 66 -4.47 -2.42 17.83
CA PHE A 66 -4.55 -0.97 17.97
C PHE A 66 -5.49 -0.35 16.93
N TYR A 67 -5.39 -0.78 15.66
CA TYR A 67 -6.15 -0.24 14.54
C TYR A 67 -7.04 -1.28 13.89
N GLY A 68 -8.23 -0.88 13.45
CA GLY A 68 -9.11 -1.71 12.63
C GLY A 68 -8.86 -1.55 11.14
N LEU A 69 -9.14 -2.60 10.37
CA LEU A 69 -9.19 -2.48 8.92
C LEU A 69 -10.33 -1.52 8.53
N PRO A 70 -10.14 -0.53 7.65
CA PRO A 70 -11.19 0.43 7.33
C PRO A 70 -12.42 -0.27 6.73
N LYS A 71 -13.60 0.16 7.21
CA LYS A 71 -14.91 -0.26 6.67
C LYS A 71 -15.09 0.32 5.26
N ASP A 72 -14.67 1.57 5.08
CA ASP A 72 -14.64 2.27 3.81
C ASP A 72 -13.49 1.83 2.89
N SER A 73 -13.58 2.25 1.63
CA SER A 73 -12.69 1.81 0.56
C SER A 73 -11.25 2.28 0.77
N ILE A 74 -10.32 1.32 0.70
CA ILE A 74 -8.90 1.58 0.40
C ILE A 74 -8.84 2.56 -0.77
N LYS A 75 -8.12 3.66 -0.58
CA LYS A 75 -7.94 4.67 -1.63
C LYS A 75 -6.99 4.10 -2.67
N ILE A 76 -7.34 4.33 -3.94
CA ILE A 76 -6.56 3.87 -5.09
C ILE A 76 -6.09 5.10 -5.86
N LYS A 77 -4.80 5.18 -6.11
CA LYS A 77 -4.19 6.18 -7.01
C LYS A 77 -3.45 5.44 -8.11
N SER A 78 -3.59 5.93 -9.35
CA SER A 78 -2.98 5.33 -10.52
C SER A 78 -2.29 6.39 -11.37
N PHE A 79 -1.03 6.14 -11.72
CA PHE A 79 -0.13 7.09 -12.37
C PHE A 79 1.14 6.37 -12.82
N ASP A 80 1.85 6.92 -13.79
CA ASP A 80 3.12 6.38 -14.30
C ASP A 80 4.28 6.89 -13.44
N ALA A 81 4.73 6.06 -12.49
CA ALA A 81 5.66 6.47 -11.45
C ALA A 81 7.12 6.32 -11.88
N ASN A 82 7.39 5.30 -12.71
CA ASN A 82 8.71 4.97 -13.26
C ASN A 82 8.94 5.56 -14.66
N GLN A 83 7.96 6.28 -15.23
CA GLN A 83 7.97 6.88 -16.56
C GLN A 83 8.08 5.85 -17.71
N ASP A 84 7.60 4.63 -17.50
CA ASP A 84 7.62 3.55 -18.49
C ASP A 84 6.36 3.51 -19.38
N LYS A 85 5.43 4.47 -19.18
CA LYS A 85 4.11 4.59 -19.84
C LYS A 85 3.08 3.55 -19.39
N THR A 86 3.36 2.80 -18.35
CA THR A 86 2.43 1.90 -17.68
C THR A 86 2.04 2.53 -16.34
N ASN A 87 0.74 2.55 -16.06
CA ASN A 87 0.29 3.06 -14.79
C ASN A 87 0.60 2.07 -13.66
N ASP A 88 1.22 2.58 -12.62
CA ASP A 88 1.38 1.95 -11.32
C ASP A 88 0.17 2.26 -10.44
N ILE A 89 0.05 1.55 -9.32
CA ILE A 89 -1.09 1.63 -8.41
C ILE A 89 -0.61 1.77 -6.97
N LEU A 90 -0.99 2.86 -6.30
CA LEU A 90 -0.90 2.98 -4.84
C LEU A 90 -2.24 2.67 -4.22
N LEU A 91 -2.21 1.70 -3.31
CA LEU A 91 -3.28 1.41 -2.37
C LEU A 91 -2.91 2.05 -1.03
N TYR A 92 -3.80 2.84 -0.42
CA TYR A 92 -3.52 3.39 0.90
C TYR A 92 -4.79 3.69 1.72
N PHE A 93 -4.62 3.76 3.04
CA PHE A 93 -5.64 4.25 3.96
C PHE A 93 -4.99 4.81 5.25
N PRO A 94 -5.62 5.80 5.92
CA PRO A 94 -5.10 6.36 7.17
C PRO A 94 -5.11 5.33 8.30
N ALA A 95 -4.08 5.35 9.14
CA ALA A 95 -4.14 4.66 10.42
C ALA A 95 -4.94 5.52 11.41
N GLY A 96 -6.11 5.06 11.84
CA GLY A 96 -6.90 5.78 12.86
C GLY A 96 -8.40 5.84 12.67
N ASP A 97 -8.94 5.41 11.52
CA ASP A 97 -10.41 5.44 11.28
C ASP A 97 -11.19 4.60 12.32
N CYS A 98 -10.58 3.55 12.87
CA CYS A 98 -10.97 2.94 14.15
C CYS A 98 -9.72 2.60 14.94
N CYS A 99 -9.57 3.19 16.13
CA CYS A 99 -8.48 2.89 17.04
C CYS A 99 -9.01 2.57 18.43
N SER A 100 -8.35 1.63 19.12
CA SER A 100 -8.54 1.44 20.55
C SER A 100 -7.75 2.51 21.30
N CYS A 101 -8.43 3.57 21.74
CA CYS A 101 -7.83 4.64 22.54
C CYS A 101 -7.29 4.15 23.90
N THR A 102 -7.55 2.90 24.27
CA THR A 102 -7.16 2.28 25.54
C THR A 102 -5.65 2.11 25.70
N ILE A 103 -4.87 2.12 24.59
CA ILE A 103 -3.45 1.74 24.58
C ILE A 103 -2.49 2.93 24.32
N GLY A 104 -2.99 4.18 24.40
CA GLY A 104 -2.13 5.35 24.65
C GLY A 104 -1.27 5.91 23.49
N ILE A 105 -1.43 5.45 22.24
CA ILE A 105 -0.74 6.06 21.08
C ILE A 105 -1.71 6.21 19.90
N ASN A 106 -2.46 7.31 19.85
CA ASN A 106 -3.50 7.49 18.82
C ASN A 106 -2.96 7.82 17.42
N GLU A 107 -1.64 7.76 17.20
CA GLU A 107 -1.00 8.25 15.98
C GLU A 107 -0.14 7.14 15.37
N ALA A 108 -0.36 6.85 14.09
CA ALA A 108 0.43 5.90 13.33
C ALA A 108 0.50 6.32 11.87
N SER A 109 1.55 5.89 11.17
CA SER A 109 1.67 6.19 9.75
C SER A 109 0.58 5.50 8.93
N ASP A 110 0.16 6.16 7.86
CA ASP A 110 -0.75 5.58 6.88
C ASP A 110 -0.26 4.22 6.37
N TYR A 111 -1.20 3.33 6.04
CA TYR A 111 -0.91 2.04 5.42
C TYR A 111 -0.78 2.21 3.91
N LEU A 112 0.25 1.62 3.30
CA LEU A 112 0.51 1.74 1.87
C LEU A 112 0.96 0.42 1.25
N LYS A 113 0.49 0.15 0.03
CA LYS A 113 1.02 -0.87 -0.87
C LYS A 113 1.15 -0.28 -2.27
N LEU A 114 2.37 -0.29 -2.80
CA LEU A 114 2.63 0.11 -4.19
C LEU A 114 2.72 -1.15 -5.06
N ILE A 115 1.89 -1.21 -6.09
CA ILE A 115 1.96 -2.19 -7.16
C ILE A 115 2.50 -1.46 -8.38
N TYR A 116 3.64 -1.87 -8.90
CA TYR A 116 4.31 -1.15 -9.97
C TYR A 116 4.76 -2.08 -11.10
N SER A 117 4.78 -1.52 -12.29
CA SER A 117 5.25 -2.14 -13.52
C SER A 117 6.78 -2.28 -13.50
N ASN A 118 7.26 -3.42 -13.97
CA ASN A 118 8.68 -3.68 -14.20
C ASN A 118 8.83 -4.56 -15.44
N GLY A 119 9.00 -3.92 -16.60
CA GLY A 119 9.01 -4.62 -17.89
C GLY A 119 7.65 -5.23 -18.20
N ASN A 120 7.57 -6.56 -18.25
CA ASN A 120 6.32 -7.27 -18.55
C ASN A 120 5.59 -7.79 -17.30
N GLU A 121 6.10 -7.48 -16.10
CA GLU A 121 5.58 -7.99 -14.83
C GLU A 121 5.12 -6.84 -13.92
N PHE A 122 4.25 -7.16 -12.96
CA PHE A 122 3.91 -6.27 -11.86
C PHE A 122 4.53 -6.78 -10.57
N LEU A 123 5.21 -5.91 -9.84
CA LEU A 123 5.80 -6.16 -8.53
C LEU A 123 5.03 -5.40 -7.46
N SER A 124 5.15 -5.85 -6.20
CA SER A 124 4.60 -5.14 -5.04
C SER A 124 5.69 -4.71 -4.07
N ASN A 125 5.46 -3.58 -3.40
CA ASN A 125 6.22 -3.15 -2.24
C ASN A 125 5.28 -3.04 -1.04
N ASP A 126 5.32 -4.08 -0.21
CA ASP A 126 4.41 -4.25 0.92
C ASP A 126 4.92 -3.56 2.20
N ASN A 127 6.22 -3.26 2.27
CA ASN A 127 6.87 -2.62 3.43
C ASN A 127 7.12 -1.13 3.19
N LEU A 128 6.26 -0.49 2.39
CA LEU A 128 6.46 0.90 1.97
C LEU A 128 6.30 1.86 3.16
N ARG A 129 5.43 1.52 4.11
CA ARG A 129 5.19 2.27 5.33
C ARG A 129 6.46 2.38 6.18
N GLU A 130 7.08 1.26 6.51
CA GLU A 130 8.29 1.19 7.32
C GLU A 130 9.46 1.87 6.61
N LYS A 131 9.58 1.66 5.30
CA LYS A 131 10.62 2.30 4.48
C LYS A 131 10.54 3.82 4.52
N ILE A 132 9.35 4.41 4.40
CA ILE A 132 9.19 5.86 4.46
C ILE A 132 9.51 6.37 5.86
N ALA A 133 9.01 5.72 6.91
CA ALA A 133 9.29 6.11 8.29
C ALA A 133 10.80 6.12 8.59
N SER A 134 11.51 5.01 8.31
CA SER A 134 12.96 4.92 8.51
C SER A 134 13.76 5.90 7.64
N LYS A 135 13.23 6.27 6.46
CA LYS A 135 13.86 7.28 5.61
C LYS A 135 13.69 8.69 6.19
N ILE A 136 12.54 9.01 6.77
CA ILE A 136 12.34 10.28 7.49
C ILE A 136 13.31 10.36 8.67
N GLU A 137 13.38 9.31 9.49
CA GLU A 137 14.27 9.22 10.65
C GLU A 137 15.74 9.41 10.25
N GLY A 138 16.20 8.64 9.25
CA GLY A 138 17.58 8.69 8.79
C GLY A 138 17.95 10.03 8.15
N GLU A 139 17.07 10.61 7.34
CA GLU A 139 17.32 11.92 6.71
C GLU A 139 17.33 13.03 7.77
N TYR A 140 16.48 12.96 8.79
CA TYR A 140 16.49 13.90 9.91
C TYR A 140 17.82 13.83 10.69
N TYR A 141 18.29 12.62 11.00
CA TYR A 141 19.59 12.42 11.64
C TYR A 141 20.73 13.00 10.80
N VAL A 142 20.74 12.79 9.49
CA VAL A 142 21.76 13.35 8.59
C VAL A 142 21.76 14.88 8.62
N GLN A 143 20.59 15.52 8.73
CA GLN A 143 20.47 16.98 8.71
C GLN A 143 20.77 17.63 10.06
N THR A 144 20.52 16.95 11.17
CA THR A 144 20.55 17.54 12.52
C THR A 144 21.55 16.90 13.49
N ASN A 145 22.02 15.69 13.19
CA ASN A 145 22.79 14.84 14.09
C ASN A 145 22.05 14.53 15.41
N THR A 146 20.72 14.39 15.35
CA THR A 146 19.86 14.06 16.49
C THR A 146 19.19 12.72 16.27
N ASP A 147 19.25 11.84 17.27
CA ASP A 147 18.62 10.53 17.23
C ASP A 147 17.09 10.62 17.36
N VAL A 148 16.41 9.73 16.64
CA VAL A 148 14.96 9.69 16.51
C VAL A 148 14.42 8.46 17.19
N GLU A 149 13.40 8.62 18.03
CA GLU A 149 12.68 7.50 18.62
C GLU A 149 11.72 6.88 17.60
N ARG A 150 10.95 7.72 16.91
CA ARG A 150 9.99 7.31 15.89
C ARG A 150 9.60 8.45 14.96
N ALA A 151 9.23 8.11 13.73
CA ALA A 151 8.53 8.98 12.81
C ALA A 151 7.15 8.42 12.41
N ILE A 152 6.13 9.28 12.43
CA ILE A 152 4.78 9.00 11.97
C ILE A 152 4.44 9.93 10.81
N PHE A 153 3.78 9.44 9.77
CA PHE A 153 3.45 10.26 8.59
C PHE A 153 2.05 10.02 8.03
N SER A 154 1.54 11.02 7.32
CA SER A 154 0.25 10.95 6.61
C SER A 154 0.41 11.40 5.17
N ILE A 155 -0.24 10.70 4.25
CA ILE A 155 -0.16 10.97 2.81
C ILE A 155 -1.09 12.11 2.43
N THR A 156 -0.50 13.13 1.79
CA THR A 156 -1.26 14.28 1.27
C THR A 156 -1.41 14.22 -0.23
N ASN A 157 -0.42 13.68 -0.96
CA ASN A 157 -0.49 13.56 -2.41
C ASN A 157 0.35 12.39 -2.93
N PHE A 158 -0.02 11.87 -4.10
CA PHE A 158 0.85 10.97 -4.85
C PHE A 158 0.72 11.20 -6.35
N ASP A 159 1.80 11.77 -6.90
CA ASP A 159 2.09 11.85 -8.34
C ASP A 159 3.37 11.02 -8.56
N THR A 160 4.41 11.55 -9.20
CA THR A 160 5.70 10.85 -9.33
C THR A 160 6.40 10.52 -8.00
N GLU A 161 6.05 11.23 -6.93
CA GLU A 161 6.62 11.05 -5.58
C GLU A 161 5.51 11.02 -4.53
N ILE A 162 5.67 10.16 -3.52
CA ILE A 162 4.78 10.07 -2.36
C ILE A 162 5.06 11.28 -1.48
N SER A 163 4.07 12.17 -1.37
CA SER A 163 4.18 13.38 -0.56
C SER A 163 3.26 13.30 0.64
N GLY A 164 3.72 13.85 1.76
CA GLY A 164 2.94 13.86 2.98
C GLY A 164 3.47 14.79 4.04
N THR A 165 2.79 14.77 5.18
CA THR A 165 3.25 15.39 6.43
C THR A 165 3.84 14.32 7.33
N TYR A 166 4.77 14.71 8.21
CA TYR A 166 5.28 13.82 9.24
C TYR A 166 5.38 14.53 10.59
N LYS A 167 5.37 13.71 11.63
CA LYS A 167 5.65 14.02 13.02
C LYS A 167 6.78 13.12 13.49
N LEU A 168 7.69 13.65 14.31
CA LEU A 168 8.89 12.97 14.74
C LEU A 168 9.15 13.25 16.22
N TRP A 169 9.51 12.20 16.96
CA TRP A 169 9.90 12.27 18.37
C TRP A 169 11.38 11.96 18.47
N THR A 170 12.13 12.85 19.11
CA THR A 170 13.55 12.64 19.36
C THR A 170 13.76 11.83 20.63
N LEU A 171 14.89 11.11 20.75
CA LEU A 171 15.21 10.39 21.98
C LEU A 171 15.40 11.31 23.20
N GLU A 172 15.73 12.58 22.95
CA GLU A 172 15.98 13.58 23.99
C GLU A 172 14.69 14.22 24.53
N ASP A 173 13.60 14.15 23.76
CA ASP A 173 12.28 14.66 24.12
C ASP A 173 11.15 13.70 23.69
N PRO A 174 11.07 12.50 24.30
CA PRO A 174 10.03 11.53 24.05
C PRO A 174 8.75 11.90 24.84
N ASP A 175 8.28 13.13 24.67
CA ASP A 175 7.06 13.61 25.31
C ASP A 175 5.80 13.10 24.58
N CYS A 176 4.62 13.43 25.11
CA CYS A 176 3.35 13.07 24.46
C CYS A 176 3.15 13.75 23.10
N CYS A 177 3.91 14.80 22.79
CA CYS A 177 3.84 15.60 21.58
C CYS A 177 5.07 15.37 20.71
N ALA A 178 4.93 15.54 19.39
CA ALA A 178 6.05 15.43 18.47
C ALA A 178 7.05 16.58 18.69
N SER A 179 8.35 16.26 18.74
CA SER A 179 9.43 17.23 18.82
C SER A 179 9.59 18.02 17.51
N VAL A 180 9.24 17.40 16.37
CA VAL A 180 9.35 18.01 15.05
C VAL A 180 8.15 17.61 14.20
N GLU A 181 7.63 18.57 13.44
CA GLU A 181 6.69 18.30 12.36
C GLU A 181 7.28 18.75 11.03
N GLY A 182 6.74 18.27 9.93
CA GLY A 182 7.23 18.69 8.63
C GLY A 182 6.51 18.06 7.46
N THR A 183 7.09 18.22 6.28
CA THR A 183 6.63 17.58 5.05
C THR A 183 7.72 16.71 4.46
N PHE A 184 7.32 15.68 3.71
CA PHE A 184 8.25 14.81 3.01
C PHE A 184 7.82 14.60 1.56
N LYS A 185 8.80 14.24 0.72
CA LYS A 185 8.63 13.68 -0.62
C LYS A 185 9.52 12.46 -0.76
N TYR A 186 8.93 11.31 -1.06
CA TYR A 186 9.62 10.04 -1.21
C TYR A 186 9.44 9.50 -2.62
N ASN A 187 10.54 9.17 -3.28
CA ASN A 187 10.53 8.54 -4.60
C ASN A 187 10.71 7.01 -4.45
N PRO A 188 9.69 6.20 -4.77
CA PRO A 188 9.73 4.75 -4.56
C PRO A 188 10.67 3.98 -5.48
N PHE A 189 11.22 4.59 -6.53
CA PHE A 189 12.13 3.95 -7.49
C PHE A 189 13.59 4.31 -7.27
N THR A 190 13.86 5.54 -6.81
CA THR A 190 15.22 5.98 -6.46
C THR A 190 15.53 5.80 -4.98
N PHE A 191 14.53 5.49 -4.15
CA PHE A 191 14.62 5.34 -2.70
C PHE A 191 15.15 6.59 -1.98
N LYS A 192 15.01 7.75 -2.63
CA LYS A 192 15.37 9.06 -2.10
C LYS A 192 14.19 9.67 -1.37
N ILE A 193 14.50 10.36 -0.29
CA ILE A 193 13.53 11.18 0.44
C ILE A 193 14.07 12.61 0.53
N GLN A 194 13.15 13.57 0.51
CA GLN A 194 13.40 14.95 0.90
C GLN A 194 12.44 15.27 2.03
N ILE A 195 12.95 15.86 3.10
CA ILE A 195 12.14 16.33 4.22
C ILE A 195 12.36 17.82 4.43
N THR A 196 11.32 18.50 4.90
CA THR A 196 11.37 19.92 5.28
C THR A 196 10.72 20.04 6.65
N HIS A 197 11.53 20.42 7.64
CA HIS A 197 11.08 20.55 9.02
C HIS A 197 10.40 21.89 9.25
N GLN A 198 9.36 21.88 10.06
CA GLN A 198 8.79 23.04 10.72
C GLN A 198 8.99 22.80 12.21
N ASN A 199 9.88 23.56 12.84
CA ASN A 199 10.12 23.40 14.27
C ASN A 199 8.81 23.70 15.02
N VAL A 200 8.28 22.66 15.65
CA VAL A 200 7.23 22.77 16.65
C VAL A 200 7.96 22.70 17.99
N LYS A 201 7.62 23.63 18.88
CA LYS A 201 8.40 24.00 20.07
C LYS A 201 8.76 22.86 20.99
#